data_AF-A0A7C2UB61-F1
#
_entry.id   AF-A0A7C2UB61-F1
#
_cell.length_a   1.000
_cell.length_b   1.000
_cell.length_c   1.000
_cell.angle_alpha   90.00
_cell.angle_beta   90.00
_cell.angle_gamma   90.00
#
_symmetry.space_group_name_H-M   'P 1'
#
loop_
_entity.id
_entity.type
_entity.pdbx_description
1 polymer ?
#
loop_
_entity_poly.entity_id
_entity_poly.type
_entity_poly.pdbx_seq_one_letter_code
_entity_poly.pdbx_strand_id
1 'polypeptide(L)'
;MIRPARLISLLVAAVALSLATAVPAFAQPRLTESTPKQNARLGRPPQTVRLCFNEPIARSGGGDYTLSLARAGGGTVPLSASPSEDGTCLDVRPSWPQEATGSYTLFWMVRQEQGGQSLSGSLTFTVAPPSPPDVLRLALLTTASVAGAAAVALVLTLIRRSIGYEPHRPRAEAESESLVGHH
;
A
#
# COMPACT_ATOMS: atom_id res chain seq x y z
N MET A 1 63.43 32.49 19.24
CA MET A 1 62.67 31.60 20.16
C MET A 1 61.22 32.06 20.18
N ILE A 2 60.33 31.34 19.51
CA ILE A 2 58.90 31.68 19.44
C ILE A 2 58.26 31.26 20.77
N ARG A 3 57.66 32.21 21.50
CA ARG A 3 57.03 31.95 22.80
C ARG A 3 55.85 30.96 22.63
N PRO A 4 55.70 29.96 23.50
CA PRO A 4 54.68 28.91 23.36
C PRO A 4 53.25 29.44 23.26
N ALA A 5 52.95 30.58 23.90
CA ALA A 5 51.66 31.25 23.81
C ALA A 5 51.30 31.73 22.38
N ARG A 6 52.29 32.11 21.56
CA ARG A 6 52.05 32.51 20.17
C ARG A 6 51.71 31.32 19.28
N LEU A 7 52.30 30.15 19.55
CA LEU A 7 51.99 28.90 18.84
C LEU A 7 50.56 28.44 19.13
N ILE A 8 50.11 28.48 20.39
CA ILE A 8 48.74 28.12 20.76
C ILE A 8 47.72 29.06 20.10
N SER A 9 47.97 30.37 20.11
CA SER A 9 47.07 31.34 19.49
C SER A 9 46.97 31.18 17.97
N LEU A 10 48.07 30.83 17.30
CA LEU A 10 48.08 30.53 15.86
C LEU A 10 47.30 29.25 15.56
N LEU A 11 47.41 28.24 16.42
CA LEU A 11 46.71 26.97 16.24
C LEU A 11 45.20 27.14 16.44
N VAL A 12 44.78 27.91 17.44
CA VAL A 12 43.36 28.25 17.66
C VAL A 12 42.80 29.07 16.51
N ALA A 13 43.54 30.06 16.00
CA ALA A 13 43.13 30.85 14.86
C ALA A 13 43.02 30.00 13.58
N ALA A 14 43.95 29.07 13.35
CA ALA A 14 43.91 28.15 12.21
C ALA A 14 42.72 27.18 12.29
N VAL A 15 42.41 26.65 13.48
CA VAL A 15 41.23 25.80 13.71
C VAL A 15 39.95 26.61 13.50
N ALA A 16 39.83 27.82 14.06
CA ALA A 16 38.67 28.68 13.86
C ALA A 16 38.44 29.05 12.38
N LEU A 17 39.52 29.27 11.62
CA LEU A 17 39.44 29.54 10.18
C LEU A 17 39.00 28.30 9.38
N SER A 18 39.36 27.09 9.82
CA SER A 18 38.93 25.83 9.19
C SER A 18 37.46 25.48 9.41
N LEU A 19 36.87 25.92 10.52
CA LEU A 19 35.43 25.77 10.80
C LEU A 19 34.55 26.72 9.98
N ALA A 20 35.13 27.84 9.49
CA ALA A 20 34.42 28.84 8.70
C ALA A 20 34.22 28.44 7.23
N THR A 21 34.91 27.40 6.74
CA THR A 21 34.79 26.90 5.37
C THR A 21 33.99 25.59 5.28
N ALA A 22 32.99 25.40 6.15
CA ALA A 22 32.06 24.29 6.01
C ALA A 22 31.35 24.41 4.66
N VAL A 23 31.88 23.71 3.64
CA VAL A 23 31.27 23.63 2.32
C VAL A 23 29.92 22.97 2.54
N PRO A 24 28.80 23.59 2.13
CA PRO A 24 27.50 22.94 2.22
C PRO A 24 27.63 21.62 1.47
N ALA A 25 27.38 20.52 2.18
CA ALA A 25 27.28 19.23 1.54
C ALA A 25 26.04 19.28 0.65
N PHE A 26 26.23 19.62 -0.63
CA PHE A 26 25.20 19.55 -1.66
C PHE A 26 24.83 18.08 -1.84
N ALA A 27 23.98 17.57 -0.96
CA ALA A 27 23.37 16.28 -1.15
C ALA A 27 22.30 16.45 -2.22
N GLN A 28 22.48 15.75 -3.34
CA GLN A 28 21.51 15.76 -4.43
C GLN A 28 20.12 15.36 -3.88
N PRO A 29 19.04 16.05 -4.26
CA PRO A 29 17.71 15.59 -3.91
C PRO A 29 17.51 14.17 -4.45
N ARG A 30 16.82 13.34 -3.68
CA ARG A 30 16.52 11.93 -3.99
C ARG A 30 15.07 11.67 -3.65
N LEU A 31 14.39 10.96 -4.55
CA LEU A 31 13.05 10.47 -4.28
C LEU A 31 13.13 9.39 -3.20
N THR A 32 12.51 9.64 -2.06
CA THR A 32 12.46 8.73 -0.91
C THR A 32 11.19 7.89 -0.94
N GLU A 33 10.08 8.49 -1.38
CA GLU A 33 8.78 7.84 -1.41
C GLU A 33 7.92 8.31 -2.57
N SER A 34 7.13 7.38 -3.12
CA SER A 34 6.04 7.68 -4.03
C SER A 34 4.75 6.97 -3.63
N THR A 35 3.62 7.63 -3.89
CA THR A 35 2.29 7.03 -3.87
C THR A 35 1.55 7.45 -5.14
N PRO A 36 1.16 6.54 -6.04
CA PRO A 36 1.38 5.09 -5.99
C PRO A 36 2.86 4.69 -5.95
N LYS A 37 3.15 3.49 -5.45
CA LYS A 37 4.50 2.90 -5.53
C LYS A 37 4.86 2.58 -6.99
N GLN A 38 6.15 2.47 -7.26
CA GLN A 38 6.63 2.02 -8.57
C GLN A 38 6.00 0.68 -8.96
N ASN A 39 5.49 0.60 -10.18
CA ASN A 39 4.77 -0.53 -10.75
C ASN A 39 3.47 -0.93 -10.01
N ALA A 40 2.88 -0.03 -9.22
CA ALA A 40 1.62 -0.30 -8.55
C ALA A 40 0.49 -0.62 -9.54
N ARG A 41 -0.36 -1.57 -9.16
CA ARG A 41 -1.61 -1.90 -9.87
C ARG A 41 -2.79 -1.38 -9.07
N LEU A 42 -3.56 -0.47 -9.66
CA LEU A 42 -4.62 0.26 -9.01
C LEU A 42 -5.97 -0.16 -9.60
N GLY A 43 -6.95 -0.38 -8.73
CA GLY A 43 -8.32 -0.68 -9.14
C GLY A 43 -9.04 0.52 -9.79
N ARG A 44 -8.57 1.74 -9.51
CA ARG A 44 -9.14 3.02 -9.94
C ARG A 44 -8.03 4.06 -10.13
N PRO A 45 -8.24 5.08 -10.97
CA PRO A 45 -7.28 6.16 -11.14
C PRO A 45 -7.08 6.93 -9.82
N PRO A 46 -5.83 7.21 -9.40
CA PRO A 46 -5.56 7.92 -8.15
C PRO A 46 -5.88 9.41 -8.30
N GLN A 47 -6.55 10.01 -7.31
CA GLN A 47 -6.83 11.46 -7.30
C GLN A 47 -5.56 12.29 -7.08
N THR A 48 -4.53 11.72 -6.46
CA THR A 48 -3.26 12.37 -6.21
C THR A 48 -2.13 11.36 -6.37
N VAL A 49 -1.09 11.77 -7.08
CA VAL A 49 0.21 11.11 -7.14
C VAL A 49 1.18 11.95 -6.32
N ARG A 50 1.66 11.40 -5.20
CA ARG A 50 2.58 12.07 -4.27
C ARG A 50 4.00 11.58 -4.50
N LEU A 51 4.93 12.52 -4.66
CA LEU A 51 6.37 12.28 -4.72
C LEU A 51 7.02 12.98 -3.53
N CYS A 52 7.77 12.26 -2.71
CA CYS A 52 8.49 12.83 -1.56
C CYS A 52 9.99 12.63 -1.71
N PHE A 53 10.74 13.62 -1.25
CA PHE A 53 12.17 13.76 -1.41
C PHE A 53 12.84 13.86 -0.04
N ASN A 54 14.13 13.57 0.02
CA ASN A 54 14.92 13.72 1.25
C ASN A 54 15.23 15.19 1.60
N GLU A 55 14.99 16.12 0.68
CA GLU A 55 15.24 17.56 0.86
C GLU A 55 14.13 18.41 0.23
N PRO A 56 13.95 19.65 0.71
CA PRO A 56 12.99 20.58 0.11
C PRO A 56 13.32 20.92 -1.35
N ILE A 57 12.28 20.91 -2.20
CA ILE A 57 12.36 21.37 -3.59
C ILE A 57 12.07 22.86 -3.69
N ALA A 58 12.50 23.50 -4.78
CA ALA A 58 12.20 24.89 -5.07
C ALA A 58 10.69 25.09 -5.31
N ARG A 59 10.16 26.21 -4.79
CA ARG A 59 8.71 26.55 -4.79
C ARG A 59 8.42 27.97 -5.28
N SER A 60 9.44 28.62 -5.81
CA SER A 60 9.48 30.07 -6.08
C SER A 60 8.82 30.49 -7.41
N GLY A 61 8.59 29.58 -8.36
CA GLY A 61 7.91 29.93 -9.61
C GLY A 61 7.88 28.85 -10.69
N GLY A 62 7.37 29.24 -11.87
CA GLY A 62 7.27 28.36 -13.04
C GLY A 62 8.65 27.91 -13.53
N GLY A 63 8.88 26.60 -13.57
CA GLY A 63 10.15 25.99 -13.99
C GLY A 63 10.91 25.28 -12.88
N ASP A 64 10.50 25.43 -11.61
CA ASP A 64 11.12 24.73 -10.47
C ASP A 64 10.86 23.22 -10.49
N TYR A 65 9.77 22.83 -11.13
CA TYR A 65 9.47 21.44 -11.44
C TYR A 65 8.82 21.32 -12.81
N THR A 66 9.07 20.21 -13.49
CA THR A 66 8.44 19.84 -14.76
C THR A 66 7.83 18.46 -14.62
N LEU A 67 6.59 18.30 -15.08
CA LEU A 67 5.81 17.08 -14.91
C LEU A 67 5.10 16.74 -16.22
N SER A 68 5.09 15.46 -16.57
CA SER A 68 4.32 14.94 -17.70
C SER A 68 3.80 13.55 -17.36
N LEU A 69 2.48 13.37 -17.41
CA LEU A 69 1.86 12.06 -17.21
C LEU A 69 1.47 11.49 -18.57
N ALA A 70 2.22 10.50 -19.03
CA ALA A 70 1.98 9.83 -20.30
C ALA A 70 1.20 8.53 -20.10
N ARG A 71 0.31 8.22 -21.05
CA ARG A 71 -0.36 6.92 -21.13
C ARG A 71 0.35 6.02 -22.15
N ALA A 72 0.49 4.74 -21.82
CA ALA A 72 0.96 3.74 -22.77
C ALA A 72 0.00 3.64 -23.97
N GLY A 73 0.54 3.63 -25.19
CA GLY A 73 -0.24 3.73 -26.43
C GLY A 73 -0.45 5.16 -26.93
N GLY A 74 0.04 6.17 -26.20
CA GLY A 74 0.02 7.57 -26.61
C GLY A 74 -0.94 8.43 -25.76
N GLY A 75 -0.79 9.74 -25.89
CA GLY A 75 -1.56 10.73 -25.16
C GLY A 75 -0.95 11.11 -23.81
N THR A 76 -1.23 12.34 -23.39
CA THR A 76 -0.86 12.90 -22.09
C THR A 76 -2.10 13.20 -21.28
N VAL A 77 -2.00 13.03 -19.97
CA VAL A 77 -3.06 13.38 -19.02
C VAL A 77 -2.73 14.77 -18.46
N PRO A 78 -3.61 15.76 -18.63
CA PRO A 78 -3.42 17.07 -18.00
C PRO A 78 -3.28 16.92 -16.49
N LEU A 79 -2.42 17.74 -15.87
CA LEU A 79 -2.14 17.65 -14.44
C LEU A 79 -1.90 19.04 -13.86
N SER A 80 -2.13 19.14 -12.55
CA SER A 80 -1.65 20.25 -11.72
C SER A 80 -0.76 19.68 -10.63
N ALA A 81 0.10 20.52 -10.04
CA ALA A 81 0.91 20.09 -8.92
C ALA A 81 1.10 21.20 -7.89
N SER A 82 1.15 20.80 -6.62
CA SER A 82 1.38 21.69 -5.49
C SER A 82 2.43 21.07 -4.55
N PRO A 83 3.51 21.79 -4.22
CA PRO A 83 4.42 21.38 -3.16
C PRO A 83 3.71 21.30 -1.81
N SER A 84 4.20 20.45 -0.89
CA SER A 84 3.81 20.46 0.52
C SER A 84 4.32 21.72 1.23
N GLU A 85 3.79 21.96 2.43
CA GLU A 85 4.17 23.12 3.26
C GLU A 85 5.65 23.12 3.65
N ASP A 86 6.23 21.95 3.90
CA ASP A 86 7.68 21.77 4.14
C ASP A 86 8.51 21.71 2.84
N GLY A 87 7.86 21.66 1.68
CA GLY A 87 8.50 21.55 0.37
C GLY A 87 9.19 20.22 0.09
N THR A 88 9.06 19.20 0.95
CA THR A 88 9.71 17.89 0.74
C THR A 88 8.86 16.95 -0.11
N CYS A 89 7.59 17.26 -0.34
CA CYS A 89 6.71 16.48 -1.20
C CYS A 89 6.07 17.34 -2.29
N LEU A 90 5.70 16.70 -3.39
CA LEU A 90 4.99 17.27 -4.52
C LEU A 90 3.72 16.45 -4.78
N ASP A 91 2.57 17.08 -4.58
CA ASP A 91 1.25 16.50 -4.83
C ASP A 91 0.81 16.82 -6.25
N VAL A 92 0.83 15.80 -7.11
CA VAL A 92 0.40 15.88 -8.51
C VAL A 92 -1.05 15.40 -8.61
N ARG A 93 -1.93 16.22 -9.19
CA ARG A 93 -3.36 15.95 -9.38
C ARG A 93 -3.68 15.83 -10.87
N PRO A 94 -3.82 14.60 -11.39
CA PRO A 94 -4.18 14.37 -12.79
C PRO A 94 -5.67 14.61 -13.05
N SER A 95 -5.97 15.23 -14.19
CA SER A 95 -7.32 15.35 -14.75
C SER A 95 -7.60 14.15 -15.66
N TRP A 96 -8.07 13.06 -15.05
CA TRP A 96 -8.27 11.79 -15.74
C TRP A 96 -9.34 11.87 -16.84
N PRO A 97 -9.12 11.22 -18.00
CA PRO A 97 -10.17 11.02 -19.00
C PRO A 97 -11.24 10.05 -18.46
N GLN A 98 -12.39 10.01 -19.12
CA GLN A 98 -13.49 9.10 -18.77
C GLN A 98 -13.05 7.63 -18.79
N GLU A 99 -12.22 7.24 -19.76
CA GLU A 99 -11.58 5.92 -19.82
C GLU A 99 -10.15 5.98 -19.30
N ALA A 100 -9.97 5.80 -17.99
CA ALA A 100 -8.66 5.89 -17.32
C ALA A 100 -7.92 4.53 -17.16
N THR A 101 -8.44 3.44 -17.74
CA THR A 101 -7.78 2.12 -17.68
C THR A 101 -6.53 2.11 -18.55
N GLY A 102 -5.37 1.77 -18.01
CA GLY A 102 -4.14 1.66 -18.79
C GLY A 102 -2.88 1.73 -17.94
N SER A 103 -1.74 1.63 -18.61
CA SER A 103 -0.43 1.88 -17.98
C SER A 103 -0.04 3.34 -18.15
N TYR A 104 0.52 3.92 -17.11
CA TYR A 104 0.87 5.33 -17.03
C TYR A 104 2.31 5.50 -16.54
N THR A 105 2.99 6.50 -17.07
CA THR A 105 4.31 6.92 -16.62
C THR A 105 4.29 8.41 -16.32
N LEU A 106 4.49 8.77 -15.06
CA LEU A 106 4.75 10.13 -14.63
C LEU A 106 6.24 10.41 -14.78
N PHE A 107 6.60 11.26 -15.73
CA PHE A 107 7.93 11.85 -15.82
C PHE A 107 7.98 13.12 -14.99
N TRP A 108 9.03 13.26 -14.20
CA TRP A 108 9.20 14.40 -13.32
C TRP A 108 10.64 14.91 -13.34
N MET A 109 10.78 16.20 -13.15
CA MET A 109 12.03 16.89 -12.85
C MET A 109 11.75 17.90 -11.73
N VAL A 110 12.59 17.94 -10.72
CA VAL A 110 12.50 18.89 -9.60
C VAL A 110 13.85 19.56 -9.37
N ARG A 111 13.83 20.82 -8.99
CA ARG A 111 15.00 21.60 -8.58
C ARG A 111 15.05 21.70 -7.06
N GLN A 112 16.23 21.66 -6.47
CA GLN A 112 16.41 21.82 -5.02
C GLN A 112 16.16 23.28 -4.60
N GLU A 113 15.63 23.51 -3.40
CA GLU A 113 15.32 24.86 -2.88
C GLU A 113 16.55 25.74 -2.75
N GLN A 114 17.66 25.19 -2.24
CA GLN A 114 18.93 25.90 -2.02
C GLN A 114 19.73 26.16 -3.31
N GLY A 115 19.18 25.78 -4.48
CA GLY A 115 19.86 25.81 -5.76
C GLY A 115 20.80 24.62 -5.97
N GLY A 116 21.11 24.32 -7.23
CA GLY A 116 21.93 23.16 -7.59
C GLY A 116 21.41 22.42 -8.81
N GLN A 117 21.73 21.13 -8.90
CA GLN A 117 21.30 20.26 -10.00
C GLN A 117 19.82 19.90 -9.88
N SER A 118 19.15 19.79 -11.02
CA SER A 118 17.81 19.21 -11.10
C SER A 118 17.90 17.68 -11.00
N LEU A 119 16.98 17.08 -10.24
CA LEU A 119 16.76 15.63 -10.24
C LEU A 119 15.60 15.32 -11.17
N SER A 120 15.76 14.32 -12.04
CA SER A 120 14.68 13.78 -12.85
C SER A 120 14.47 12.29 -12.60
N GLY A 121 13.27 11.83 -12.91
CA GLY A 121 12.93 10.42 -12.82
C GLY A 121 11.57 10.10 -13.43
N SER A 122 11.17 8.85 -13.27
CA SER A 122 9.88 8.37 -13.74
C SER A 122 9.22 7.47 -12.70
N LEU A 123 7.89 7.51 -12.67
CA LEU A 123 7.05 6.64 -11.85
C LEU A 123 6.03 5.95 -12.75
N THR A 124 6.06 4.63 -12.81
CA THR A 124 5.14 3.83 -13.61
C THR A 124 4.09 3.17 -12.73
N PHE A 125 2.84 3.17 -13.17
CA PHE A 125 1.74 2.45 -12.51
C PHE A 125 0.68 2.04 -13.53
N THR A 126 -0.17 1.09 -13.17
CA THR A 126 -1.26 0.60 -14.02
C THR A 126 -2.59 0.82 -13.31
N VAL A 127 -3.57 1.34 -14.03
CA VAL A 127 -4.97 1.42 -13.61
C VAL A 127 -5.74 0.35 -14.38
N ALA A 128 -6.35 -0.58 -13.66
CA ALA A 128 -7.22 -1.59 -14.25
C ALA A 128 -8.41 -1.81 -13.33
N PRO A 129 -9.64 -1.93 -13.85
CA PRO A 129 -10.77 -2.31 -13.03
C PRO A 129 -10.48 -3.63 -12.32
N PRO A 130 -10.97 -3.82 -11.08
CA PRO A 130 -10.83 -5.10 -10.40
C PRO A 130 -11.40 -6.21 -11.28
N SER A 131 -10.71 -7.35 -11.33
CA SER A 131 -11.21 -8.53 -12.03
C SER A 131 -12.58 -8.91 -11.47
N PRO A 132 -13.55 -9.29 -12.31
CA PRO A 132 -14.77 -9.91 -11.82
C PRO A 132 -14.42 -11.09 -10.90
N PRO A 133 -15.15 -11.31 -9.80
CA PRO A 133 -14.91 -12.46 -8.95
C PRO A 133 -15.01 -13.75 -9.77
N ASP A 134 -14.09 -14.68 -9.53
CA ASP A 134 -14.11 -15.99 -10.18
C ASP A 134 -15.26 -16.82 -9.60
N VAL A 135 -16.42 -16.70 -10.25
CA VAL A 135 -17.67 -17.37 -9.86
C VAL A 135 -17.53 -18.89 -9.86
N LEU A 136 -16.67 -19.45 -10.70
CA LEU A 136 -16.42 -20.89 -10.75
C LEU A 136 -15.64 -21.35 -9.51
N ARG A 137 -14.60 -20.61 -9.12
CA ARG A 137 -13.91 -20.87 -7.85
C ARG A 137 -14.82 -20.70 -6.64
N LEU A 138 -15.66 -19.68 -6.65
CA LEU A 138 -16.61 -19.45 -5.57
C LEU A 138 -17.64 -20.60 -5.48
N ALA A 139 -18.15 -21.08 -6.62
CA ALA A 139 -19.04 -22.22 -6.70
C ALA A 139 -18.36 -23.54 -6.27
N LEU A 140 -17.10 -23.76 -6.64
CA LEU A 140 -16.33 -24.94 -6.21
C LEU A 140 -16.10 -24.96 -4.70
N LEU A 141 -15.82 -23.81 -4.09
CA LEU A 141 -15.64 -23.70 -2.64
C LEU A 141 -16.95 -23.95 -1.88
N THR A 142 -18.10 -23.46 -2.39
CA THR A 142 -19.41 -23.69 -1.74
C THR A 142 -19.94 -25.11 -1.96
N THR A 143 -19.69 -25.71 -3.12
CA THR A 143 -20.09 -27.11 -3.36
C THR A 143 -19.25 -28.10 -2.56
N ALA A 144 -17.94 -27.86 -2.43
CA ALA A 144 -17.06 -28.69 -1.60
C ALA A 144 -17.46 -28.67 -0.11
N SER A 145 -17.91 -27.52 0.42
CA SER A 145 -18.32 -27.42 1.82
C SER A 145 -19.63 -28.18 2.12
N VAL A 146 -20.61 -28.15 1.21
CA VAL A 146 -21.86 -28.92 1.33
C VAL A 146 -21.58 -30.42 1.21
N ALA A 147 -20.75 -30.85 0.26
CA ALA A 147 -20.37 -32.26 0.11
C ALA A 147 -19.59 -32.77 1.33
N GLY A 148 -18.68 -31.97 1.87
CA GLY A 148 -17.94 -32.29 3.10
C GLY A 148 -18.86 -32.45 4.30
N ALA A 149 -19.83 -31.55 4.51
CA ALA A 149 -20.80 -31.64 5.59
C ALA A 149 -21.68 -32.90 5.48
N ALA A 150 -22.13 -33.25 4.27
CA ALA A 150 -22.90 -34.46 4.02
C ALA A 150 -22.09 -35.73 4.32
N ALA A 151 -20.81 -35.77 3.93
CA ALA A 151 -19.93 -36.90 4.23
C ALA A 151 -19.69 -37.06 5.73
N VAL A 152 -19.45 -35.96 6.46
CA VAL A 152 -19.29 -35.98 7.92
C VAL A 152 -20.58 -36.47 8.60
N ALA A 153 -21.74 -35.95 8.19
CA ALA A 153 -23.03 -36.39 8.70
C ALA A 153 -23.24 -37.89 8.49
N LEU A 154 -22.98 -38.39 7.28
CA LEU A 154 -23.10 -39.82 6.94
C LEU A 154 -22.18 -40.70 7.79
N VAL A 155 -20.92 -40.29 7.98
CA VAL A 155 -19.97 -41.01 8.84
C VAL A 155 -20.48 -41.06 10.28
N LEU A 156 -20.98 -39.95 10.81
CA LEU A 156 -21.57 -39.90 12.16
C LEU A 156 -22.80 -40.82 12.29
N THR A 157 -23.67 -40.90 11.27
CA THR A 157 -24.81 -41.82 11.29
C THR A 157 -24.39 -43.28 11.25
N LEU A 158 -23.39 -43.64 10.45
CA LEU A 158 -22.86 -45.00 10.39
C LEU A 158 -22.19 -45.41 11.70
N ILE A 159 -21.43 -44.52 12.34
CA ILE A 159 -20.83 -44.74 13.67
C ILE A 159 -21.92 -44.92 14.73
N ARG A 160 -22.96 -44.08 14.74
CA ARG A 160 -24.10 -44.24 15.67
C ARG A 160 -24.81 -45.58 15.48
N ARG A 161 -24.97 -46.02 14.23
CA ARG A 161 -25.62 -47.29 13.90
C ARG A 161 -24.75 -48.49 14.29
N SER A 162 -23.42 -48.41 14.17
CA SER A 162 -22.52 -49.51 14.53
C SER A 162 -22.30 -49.67 16.03
N ILE A 163 -22.40 -48.59 16.81
CA ILE A 163 -22.26 -48.63 18.28
C ILE A 163 -23.52 -49.18 18.97
N GLY A 164 -24.61 -49.44 18.23
CA GLY A 164 -25.79 -50.10 18.78
C GLY A 164 -26.51 -49.25 19.82
N TYR A 165 -26.79 -47.98 19.49
CA TYR A 165 -27.70 -47.16 20.30
C TYR A 165 -29.13 -47.67 20.09
N GLU A 166 -29.50 -48.79 20.73
CA GLU A 166 -30.90 -49.12 20.94
C GLU A 166 -31.48 -48.05 21.89
N PRO A 167 -32.53 -47.32 21.48
CA PRO A 167 -33.24 -46.49 22.43
C PRO A 167 -33.80 -47.41 23.50
N HIS A 168 -33.41 -47.19 24.76
CA HIS A 168 -33.94 -47.90 25.91
C HIS A 168 -35.47 -47.92 25.84
N ARG A 169 -36.04 -49.07 25.48
CA ARG A 169 -37.48 -49.28 25.59
C ARG A 169 -37.76 -49.43 27.09
N PRO A 170 -38.46 -48.49 27.74
CA PRO A 170 -38.80 -48.69 29.14
C PRO A 170 -39.64 -49.96 29.23
N ARG A 171 -39.22 -50.87 30.11
CA ARG A 171 -39.97 -52.07 30.47
C ARG A 171 -41.29 -51.57 31.06
N ALA A 172 -42.38 -51.68 30.31
CA ALA A 172 -43.70 -51.54 30.89
C ALA A 172 -43.83 -52.65 31.94
N GLU A 173 -43.76 -52.25 33.20
CA GLU A 173 -43.97 -53.09 34.36
C GLU A 173 -45.27 -53.86 34.19
N ALA A 174 -45.17 -55.17 34.38
CA ALA A 174 -46.28 -55.94 34.88
C ALA A 174 -46.49 -55.50 36.33
N GLU A 175 -47.53 -54.72 36.62
CA GLU A 175 -48.33 -54.91 37.85
C GLU A 175 -49.65 -54.12 37.82
N SER A 176 -50.69 -54.79 38.29
CA SER A 176 -51.85 -54.26 39.03
C SER A 176 -52.84 -53.31 38.33
N GLU A 177 -53.91 -53.87 37.75
CA GLU A 177 -55.30 -53.41 37.96
C GLU A 177 -56.28 -54.54 37.53
N SER A 178 -56.31 -55.62 38.33
CA SER A 178 -57.47 -56.02 39.14
C SER A 178 -58.54 -54.93 39.38
N LEU A 179 -59.82 -55.31 39.20
CA LEU A 179 -61.08 -54.57 39.45
C LEU A 179 -61.35 -53.42 38.45
N VAL A 180 -62.37 -53.44 37.59
CA VAL A 180 -63.83 -53.35 37.84
C VAL A 180 -64.47 -53.65 36.46
N GLY A 181 -65.40 -54.58 36.22
CA GLY A 181 -66.67 -54.79 36.91
C GLY A 181 -67.74 -53.84 36.37
N HIS A 182 -68.40 -54.13 35.24
CA HIS A 182 -69.87 -54.12 35.13
C HIS A 182 -70.38 -54.38 33.70
N HIS A 183 -71.43 -55.20 33.69
CA HIS A 183 -72.37 -55.49 32.63
C HIS A 183 -73.14 -54.25 32.16
#